data_AF-A0A218VU52-F1
#
_entry.id   AF-A0A218VU52-F1
#
_cell.length_a   1.000
_cell.length_b   1.000
_cell.length_c   1.000
_cell.angle_alpha   90.00
_cell.angle_beta   90.00
_cell.angle_gamma   90.00
#
_symmetry.space_group_name_H-M   'P 1'
#
loop_
_entity.id
_entity.type
_entity.pdbx_description
1 polymer ?
#
loop_
_entity_poly.entity_id
_entity_poly.type
_entity_poly.pdbx_seq_one_letter_code
_entity_poly.pdbx_strand_id
1 'polypeptide(L)'
;MSVAILNAETITEFIDDAESFHHSTDERFRLLDTDGDGILSSVELHRGLDKSLGLEYEIRMEDEVNDFYDMFFAQFDEDNHGAINPEGFKLLFRKIMVALAHGIGGTPVLMALQPDSLFNKAVEHELARRKKNQISKASESATPKSLISPRARVRKPRTPGGGLLVCFFCGADSTKKDDP
;
A
#
# COMPACT_ATOMS: atom_id res chain seq x y z
N MET A 1 -14.78 -4.36 12.36
CA MET A 1 -15.15 -4.31 10.94
C MET A 1 -14.81 -2.95 10.38
N SER A 2 -13.99 -2.89 9.33
CA SER A 2 -13.69 -1.70 8.53
C SER A 2 -14.37 -1.84 7.17
N VAL A 3 -14.64 -0.74 6.48
CA VAL A 3 -15.10 -0.77 5.08
C VAL A 3 -13.97 -0.21 4.23
N ALA A 4 -13.55 -0.96 3.22
CA ALA A 4 -12.45 -0.58 2.34
C ALA A 4 -12.79 -0.86 0.87
N ILE A 5 -12.07 -0.16 -0.01
CA ILE A 5 -12.13 -0.42 -1.45
C ILE A 5 -11.02 -1.44 -1.77
N LEU A 6 -11.40 -2.55 -2.41
CA LEU A 6 -10.49 -3.57 -2.89
C LEU A 6 -10.42 -3.56 -4.42
N ASN A 7 -9.20 -3.55 -4.92
CA ASN A 7 -8.89 -3.67 -6.34
C ASN A 7 -8.10 -4.97 -6.57
N ALA A 8 -8.09 -5.44 -7.82
CA ALA A 8 -7.20 -6.53 -8.21
C ALA A 8 -5.74 -6.20 -7.88
N GLU A 9 -5.29 -4.97 -8.16
CA GLU A 9 -3.93 -4.51 -7.89
C GLU A 9 -3.57 -4.56 -6.40
N THR A 10 -4.45 -4.09 -5.51
CA THR A 10 -4.27 -4.16 -4.05
C THR A 10 -3.99 -5.59 -3.59
N ILE A 11 -4.74 -6.55 -4.16
CA ILE A 11 -4.61 -7.96 -3.82
C ILE A 11 -3.33 -8.56 -4.42
N THR A 12 -3.06 -8.33 -5.70
CA THR A 12 -1.89 -8.92 -6.36
C THR A 12 -0.59 -8.36 -5.80
N GLU A 13 -0.51 -7.05 -5.55
CA GLU A 13 0.68 -6.42 -4.98
C GLU A 13 1.00 -6.92 -3.56
N PHE A 14 -0.04 -7.23 -2.78
CA PHE A 14 0.14 -7.84 -1.47
C PHE A 14 0.66 -9.28 -1.57
N ILE A 15 0.12 -10.09 -2.50
CA ILE A 15 0.57 -11.47 -2.71
C ILE A 15 2.01 -11.51 -3.26
N ASP A 16 2.37 -10.57 -4.12
CA ASP A 16 3.71 -10.47 -4.71
C ASP A 16 4.77 -10.06 -3.68
N ASP A 17 4.37 -9.32 -2.63
CA ASP A 17 5.22 -9.10 -1.45
C ASP A 17 5.16 -10.31 -0.51
N ALA A 18 5.96 -11.33 -0.85
CA ALA A 18 6.03 -12.59 -0.11
C ALA A 18 6.34 -12.40 1.39
N GLU A 19 7.10 -11.39 1.79
CA GLU A 19 7.41 -11.15 3.21
C GLU A 19 6.16 -10.73 3.98
N SER A 20 5.46 -9.71 3.49
CA SER A 20 4.20 -9.22 4.08
C SER A 20 3.11 -10.27 4.03
N PHE A 21 3.02 -11.00 2.92
CA PHE A 21 2.04 -12.07 2.73
C PHE A 21 2.28 -13.24 3.68
N HIS A 22 3.51 -13.76 3.76
CA HIS A 22 3.84 -14.86 4.66
C HIS A 22 3.65 -14.46 6.12
N HIS A 23 4.11 -13.27 6.51
CA HIS A 23 3.92 -12.78 7.88
C HIS A 23 2.44 -12.71 8.26
N SER A 24 1.61 -12.10 7.41
CA SER A 24 0.17 -11.98 7.66
C SER A 24 -0.52 -13.35 7.71
N THR A 25 -0.07 -14.29 6.88
CA THR A 25 -0.65 -15.63 6.80
C THR A 25 -0.22 -16.50 7.98
N ASP A 26 1.02 -16.37 8.45
CA ASP A 26 1.54 -17.04 9.65
C ASP A 26 0.86 -16.51 10.92
N GLU A 27 0.69 -15.19 11.04
CA GLU A 27 -0.11 -14.60 12.12
C GLU A 27 -1.52 -15.13 12.11
N ARG A 28 -2.12 -15.23 10.91
CA ARG A 28 -3.48 -15.73 10.79
C ARG A 28 -3.59 -17.20 11.17
N PHE A 29 -2.66 -18.02 10.70
CA PHE A 29 -2.60 -19.44 11.03
C PHE A 29 -2.57 -19.65 12.54
N ARG A 30 -1.72 -18.91 13.27
CA ARG A 30 -1.61 -18.98 14.73
C ARG A 30 -2.88 -18.55 15.47
N LEU A 31 -3.72 -17.71 14.87
CA LEU A 31 -5.01 -17.34 15.46
C LEU A 31 -6.06 -18.44 15.27
N LEU A 32 -5.90 -19.30 14.27
CA LEU A 32 -6.81 -20.41 13.97
C LEU A 32 -6.41 -21.71 14.68
N ASP A 33 -5.11 -21.95 14.80
CA ASP A 33 -4.49 -23.05 15.54
C ASP A 33 -4.66 -22.79 17.05
N THR A 34 -5.78 -23.28 17.60
CA THR A 34 -6.18 -22.95 18.97
C THR A 34 -5.61 -23.90 20.01
N ASP A 35 -5.30 -25.13 19.61
CA ASP A 35 -4.66 -26.11 20.48
C ASP A 35 -3.12 -26.07 20.38
N GLY A 36 -2.57 -25.37 19.39
CA GLY A 36 -1.15 -25.12 19.23
C GLY A 36 -0.39 -26.34 18.72
N ASP A 37 -1.06 -27.23 18.00
CA ASP A 37 -0.46 -28.46 17.47
C ASP A 37 0.33 -28.22 16.16
N GLY A 38 0.23 -27.01 15.60
CA GLY A 38 0.95 -26.58 14.40
C GLY A 38 0.29 -27.02 13.10
N ILE A 39 -0.93 -27.53 13.14
CA ILE A 39 -1.77 -27.88 12.00
C ILE A 39 -3.17 -27.26 12.18
N LEU A 40 -3.97 -27.22 11.11
CA LEU A 40 -5.37 -26.79 11.20
C LEU A 40 -6.27 -27.96 10.87
N SER A 41 -7.04 -28.38 11.86
CA SER A 41 -8.14 -29.31 11.66
C SER A 41 -9.29 -28.66 10.87
N SER A 42 -10.15 -29.46 10.23
CA SER A 42 -11.34 -28.93 9.53
C SER A 42 -12.21 -28.07 10.46
N VAL A 43 -12.35 -28.45 11.73
CA VAL A 43 -13.13 -27.70 12.73
C VAL A 43 -12.51 -26.34 13.04
N GLU A 44 -11.19 -26.26 13.18
CA GLU A 44 -10.47 -25.01 13.43
C GLU A 44 -10.48 -24.09 12.22
N LEU A 45 -10.30 -24.68 11.03
CA LEU A 45 -10.39 -23.95 9.78
C LEU A 45 -11.79 -23.38 9.60
N HIS A 46 -12.85 -24.16 9.80
CA HIS A 46 -14.24 -23.72 9.67
C HIS A 46 -14.56 -22.58 10.64
N ARG A 47 -14.31 -22.79 11.94
CA ARG A 47 -14.52 -21.78 12.99
C ARG A 47 -13.68 -20.52 12.75
N GLY A 48 -12.53 -20.70 12.14
CA GLY A 48 -11.57 -19.67 11.82
C GLY A 48 -11.93 -18.84 10.61
N LEU A 49 -12.27 -19.49 9.49
CA LEU A 49 -12.49 -18.84 8.20
C LEU A 49 -13.73 -17.96 8.20
N ASP A 50 -14.80 -18.38 8.87
CA ASP A 50 -16.00 -17.54 9.05
C ASP A 50 -15.64 -16.20 9.71
N LYS A 51 -14.69 -16.21 10.65
CA LYS A 51 -14.14 -15.00 11.28
C LYS A 51 -13.04 -14.33 10.45
N SER A 52 -12.44 -15.03 9.49
CA SER A 52 -11.26 -14.60 8.73
C SER A 52 -11.57 -13.86 7.48
N LEU A 53 -12.48 -14.41 6.68
CA LEU A 53 -12.82 -13.82 5.41
C LEU A 53 -13.65 -12.56 5.62
N GLY A 54 -14.28 -12.39 6.78
CA GLY A 54 -15.17 -11.25 7.03
C GLY A 54 -16.35 -11.21 6.06
N LEU A 55 -16.50 -12.25 5.25
CA LEU A 55 -17.67 -12.57 4.49
C LEU A 55 -18.70 -12.98 5.54
N GLU A 56 -19.45 -12.01 6.06
CA GLU A 56 -20.89 -12.23 6.19
C GLU A 56 -21.41 -12.48 4.76
N TYR A 57 -21.03 -13.60 4.14
CA TYR A 57 -21.92 -14.14 3.15
C TYR A 57 -23.07 -14.64 4.01
N GLU A 58 -24.20 -13.95 3.88
CA GLU A 58 -25.50 -14.40 4.32
C GLU A 58 -25.88 -15.67 3.53
N ILE A 59 -25.03 -16.71 3.52
CA ILE A 59 -25.40 -18.04 3.03
C ILE A 59 -26.19 -18.60 4.19
N ARG A 60 -27.50 -18.39 4.14
CA ARG A 60 -28.48 -18.98 5.05
C ARG A 60 -28.61 -20.51 4.85
N MET A 61 -27.53 -21.18 4.46
CA MET A 61 -27.49 -22.60 4.15
C MET A 61 -26.19 -23.17 4.74
N GLU A 62 -26.27 -23.62 6.00
CA GLU A 62 -25.16 -24.24 6.73
C GLU A 62 -24.56 -25.43 5.95
N ASP A 63 -25.38 -26.13 5.15
CA ASP A 63 -24.95 -27.32 4.40
C ASP A 63 -24.10 -26.99 3.16
N GLU A 64 -24.45 -25.99 2.36
CA GLU A 64 -23.68 -25.63 1.14
C GLU A 64 -22.33 -24.97 1.47
N VAL A 65 -22.24 -24.30 2.62
CA VAL A 65 -21.01 -23.70 3.13
C VAL A 65 -20.06 -24.77 3.68
N ASN A 66 -20.60 -25.76 4.39
CA ASN A 66 -19.83 -26.93 4.84
C ASN A 66 -19.27 -27.69 3.63
N ASP A 67 -20.08 -27.95 2.60
CA ASP A 67 -19.63 -28.63 1.38
C ASP A 67 -18.54 -27.83 0.63
N PHE A 68 -18.65 -26.50 0.63
CA PHE A 68 -17.60 -25.63 0.10
C PHE A 68 -16.31 -25.80 0.91
N TYR A 69 -16.37 -25.63 2.23
CA TYR A 69 -15.19 -25.76 3.08
C TYR A 69 -14.56 -27.16 3.04
N ASP A 70 -15.36 -28.23 2.99
CA ASP A 70 -14.89 -29.60 2.88
C ASP A 70 -14.23 -29.87 1.51
N MET A 71 -14.80 -29.33 0.43
CA MET A 71 -14.18 -29.39 -0.90
C MET A 71 -12.86 -28.61 -0.95
N PHE A 72 -12.78 -27.45 -0.28
CA PHE A 72 -11.53 -26.71 -0.14
C PHE A 72 -10.53 -27.44 0.75
N PHE A 73 -10.97 -28.03 1.86
CA PHE A 73 -10.14 -28.81 2.76
C PHE A 73 -9.52 -30.00 2.01
N ALA A 74 -10.33 -30.77 1.28
CA ALA A 74 -9.90 -31.92 0.50
C ALA A 74 -8.91 -31.57 -0.63
N GLN A 75 -8.94 -30.34 -1.16
CA GLN A 75 -7.98 -29.91 -2.19
C GLN A 75 -6.59 -29.60 -1.64
N PHE A 76 -6.48 -29.26 -0.35
CA PHE A 76 -5.24 -28.77 0.25
C PHE A 76 -4.70 -29.67 1.38
N ASP A 77 -5.48 -30.65 1.83
CA ASP A 77 -5.02 -31.83 2.55
C ASP A 77 -4.31 -32.79 1.57
N GLU A 78 -3.19 -32.34 0.99
CA GLU A 78 -2.42 -33.10 -0.01
C GLU A 78 -1.97 -34.48 0.50
N ASP A 79 -1.83 -34.63 1.82
CA ASP A 79 -1.42 -35.87 2.47
C ASP A 79 -2.61 -36.73 2.97
N ASN A 80 -3.86 -36.28 2.79
CA ASN A 80 -5.09 -36.91 3.31
C ASN A 80 -5.01 -37.25 4.82
N HIS A 81 -4.33 -36.41 5.59
CA HIS A 81 -4.16 -36.61 7.04
C HIS A 81 -5.25 -35.92 7.87
N GLY A 82 -6.18 -35.23 7.22
CA GLY A 82 -7.25 -34.50 7.90
C GLY A 82 -6.77 -33.18 8.50
N ALA A 83 -5.67 -32.61 8.01
CA ALA A 83 -5.06 -31.42 8.59
C ALA A 83 -4.29 -30.56 7.58
N ILE A 84 -4.42 -29.23 7.69
CA ILE A 84 -3.71 -28.26 6.85
C ILE A 84 -2.47 -27.75 7.60
N ASN A 85 -1.30 -27.96 7.04
CA ASN A 85 -0.05 -27.39 7.56
C ASN A 85 0.09 -25.89 7.18
N PRO A 86 1.02 -25.14 7.79
CA PRO A 86 1.19 -23.70 7.52
C PRO A 86 1.43 -23.36 6.04
N GLU A 87 2.16 -24.21 5.31
CA GLU A 87 2.43 -24.00 3.88
C GLU A 87 1.20 -24.23 3.01
N GLY A 88 0.40 -25.25 3.32
CA GLY A 88 -0.89 -25.51 2.69
C GLY A 88 -1.86 -24.36 2.91
N PHE A 89 -1.86 -23.77 4.11
CA PHE A 89 -2.66 -22.59 4.42
C PHE A 89 -2.25 -21.36 3.59
N LYS A 90 -0.94 -21.15 3.39
CA LYS A 90 -0.41 -20.08 2.50
C LYS A 90 -0.84 -20.29 1.06
N LEU A 91 -0.70 -21.51 0.55
CA LEU A 91 -1.11 -21.85 -0.81
C LEU A 91 -2.61 -21.67 -1.00
N LEU A 92 -3.41 -22.07 -0.02
CA LEU A 92 -4.87 -21.89 -0.01
C LEU A 92 -5.25 -20.42 -0.18
N PHE A 93 -4.78 -19.57 0.72
CA PHE A 93 -5.12 -18.15 0.69
C PHE A 93 -4.56 -17.46 -0.55
N ARG A 94 -3.38 -17.86 -1.03
CA ARG A 94 -2.84 -17.37 -2.29
C ARG A 94 -3.78 -17.67 -3.46
N LYS A 95 -4.27 -18.91 -3.60
CA LYS A 95 -5.19 -19.27 -4.68
C LYS A 95 -6.51 -18.50 -4.58
N ILE A 96 -7.09 -18.38 -3.37
CA ILE A 96 -8.34 -17.64 -3.15
C ILE A 96 -8.17 -16.17 -3.53
N MET A 97 -7.12 -15.52 -3.04
CA MET A 97 -6.89 -14.10 -3.30
C MET A 97 -6.59 -13.83 -4.78
N VAL A 98 -5.84 -14.70 -5.46
CA VAL A 98 -5.64 -14.61 -6.93
C VAL A 98 -6.97 -14.78 -7.68
N ALA A 99 -7.78 -15.77 -7.31
CA ALA A 99 -9.09 -15.99 -7.95
C ALA A 99 -10.02 -14.78 -7.75
N LEU A 100 -10.02 -14.17 -6.56
CA LEU A 100 -10.77 -12.97 -6.27
C LEU A 100 -10.25 -11.75 -7.04
N ALA A 101 -8.93 -11.56 -7.12
CA ALA A 101 -8.36 -10.49 -7.93
C ALA A 101 -8.78 -10.62 -9.40
N HIS A 102 -8.77 -11.84 -9.93
CA HIS A 102 -9.25 -12.11 -11.29
C HIS A 102 -10.77 -11.90 -11.44
N GLY A 103 -11.56 -12.30 -10.44
CA GLY A 103 -13.02 -12.11 -10.42
C GLY A 103 -13.46 -10.64 -10.30
N ILE A 104 -12.73 -9.83 -9.53
CA ILE A 104 -12.90 -8.38 -9.43
C ILE A 104 -12.52 -7.70 -10.75
N GLY A 105 -11.43 -8.16 -11.38
CA GLY A 105 -10.92 -7.61 -12.62
C GLY A 105 -10.54 -6.14 -12.49
N GLY A 106 -10.98 -5.31 -13.43
CA GLY A 106 -10.66 -3.89 -13.47
C GLY A 106 -11.58 -2.98 -12.65
N THR A 107 -12.61 -3.51 -11.99
CA THR A 107 -13.61 -2.69 -11.28
C THR A 107 -13.38 -2.74 -9.78
N PRO A 108 -13.17 -1.61 -9.09
CA PRO A 108 -13.03 -1.58 -7.63
C PRO A 108 -14.30 -2.09 -6.94
N VAL A 109 -14.15 -2.86 -5.85
CA VAL A 109 -15.27 -3.37 -5.05
C VAL A 109 -15.19 -2.79 -3.63
N LEU A 110 -16.32 -2.32 -3.11
CA LEU A 110 -16.44 -1.92 -1.71
C LEU A 110 -16.71 -3.17 -0.86
N MET A 111 -15.84 -3.45 0.12
CA MET A 111 -15.94 -4.64 0.96
C MET A 111 -15.89 -4.27 2.45
N ALA A 112 -16.73 -4.93 3.24
CA ALA A 112 -16.63 -4.93 4.69
C ALA A 112 -15.60 -5.99 5.12
N LEU A 113 -14.60 -5.56 5.87
CA LEU A 113 -13.43 -6.37 6.23
C LEU A 113 -13.31 -6.49 7.75
N GLN A 114 -12.89 -7.68 8.21
CA GLN A 114 -12.48 -7.87 9.59
C GLN A 114 -11.07 -7.30 9.81
N PRO A 115 -10.76 -6.75 11.00
CA PRO A 115 -9.45 -6.14 11.27
C PRO A 115 -8.26 -7.06 10.99
N ASP A 116 -8.41 -8.36 11.28
CA ASP A 116 -7.33 -9.33 11.15
C ASP A 116 -7.43 -10.15 9.84
N SER A 117 -8.30 -9.78 8.91
CA SER A 117 -8.42 -10.48 7.62
C SER A 117 -7.21 -10.24 6.73
N LEU A 118 -6.85 -11.22 5.90
CA LEU A 118 -5.77 -11.05 4.91
C LEU A 118 -6.09 -9.95 3.89
N PHE A 119 -7.37 -9.71 3.59
CA PHE A 119 -7.79 -8.59 2.74
C PHE A 119 -7.58 -7.24 3.42
N ASN A 120 -7.81 -7.12 4.73
CA ASN A 120 -7.49 -5.90 5.46
C ASN A 120 -5.97 -5.67 5.50
N LYS A 121 -5.18 -6.74 5.67
CA LYS A 121 -3.71 -6.68 5.56
C LYS A 121 -3.25 -6.22 4.18
N ALA A 122 -3.90 -6.65 3.11
CA ALA A 122 -3.62 -6.17 1.75
C ALA A 122 -3.89 -4.66 1.60
N VAL A 123 -4.99 -4.17 2.17
CA VAL A 123 -5.30 -2.73 2.19
C VAL A 123 -4.26 -1.94 3.02
N GLU A 124 -3.89 -2.45 4.19
CA GLU A 124 -2.86 -1.85 5.05
C GLU A 124 -1.51 -1.77 4.33
N HIS A 125 -1.14 -2.84 3.62
CA HIS A 125 0.07 -2.92 2.80
C HIS A 125 0.09 -1.85 1.72
N GLU A 126 -1.01 -1.71 0.96
CA GLU A 126 -1.13 -0.67 -0.06
C GLU A 126 -1.01 0.74 0.55
N LEU A 127 -1.68 0.99 1.68
CA LEU A 127 -1.63 2.29 2.37
C LEU A 127 -0.22 2.61 2.86
N ALA A 128 0.50 1.62 3.40
CA ALA A 128 1.89 1.77 3.83
C ALA A 128 2.81 2.09 2.64
N ARG A 129 2.63 1.39 1.52
CA ARG A 129 3.37 1.64 0.28
C ARG A 129 3.13 3.04 -0.26
N ARG A 130 1.86 3.48 -0.31
CA ARG A 130 1.47 4.83 -0.75
C ARG A 130 2.09 5.92 0.13
N LYS A 131 2.11 5.73 1.45
CA LYS A 131 2.79 6.67 2.38
C LYS A 131 4.29 6.76 2.10
N LYS A 132 4.97 5.62 1.92
CA LYS A 132 6.40 5.58 1.57
C LYS A 132 6.68 6.34 0.27
N ASN A 133 5.84 6.16 -0.75
CA ASN A 133 5.97 6.85 -2.04
C ASN A 133 5.70 8.36 -1.97
N GLN A 134 4.87 8.82 -1.03
CA GLN A 134 4.67 10.26 -0.80
C GLN A 134 5.85 10.90 -0.07
N ILE A 135 6.43 10.19 0.91
CA ILE A 135 7.60 10.66 1.66
C ILE A 135 8.82 10.78 0.73
N SER A 136 9.05 9.81 -0.16
CA SER A 136 10.15 9.87 -1.13
C SER A 136 10.00 11.03 -2.13
N LYS A 137 8.79 11.28 -2.65
CA LYS A 137 8.51 12.44 -3.52
C LYS A 137 8.64 13.80 -2.81
N ALA A 138 8.29 13.87 -1.52
CA ALA A 138 8.48 15.08 -0.73
C ALA A 138 9.97 15.39 -0.50
N SER A 139 10.83 14.38 -0.34
CA SER A 139 12.27 14.58 -0.18
C SER A 139 13.00 15.02 -1.46
N GLU A 140 12.50 14.70 -2.65
CA GLU A 140 13.11 15.14 -3.93
C GLU A 140 12.70 16.55 -4.35
N SER A 141 11.54 17.05 -3.90
CA SER A 141 11.06 18.41 -4.22
C SER A 141 11.61 19.51 -3.31
N ALA A 142 12.34 19.16 -2.25
CA ALA A 142 13.03 20.09 -1.38
C ALA A 142 14.40 20.49 -1.95
N THR A 143 14.43 21.20 -3.09
CA THR A 143 15.63 21.92 -3.50
C THR A 143 15.82 23.13 -2.56
N PRO A 144 16.96 23.27 -1.85
CA PRO A 144 17.19 24.47 -1.04
C PRO A 144 17.36 25.65 -2.00
N LYS A 145 16.40 26.58 -2.01
CA LYS A 145 16.61 27.93 -2.56
C LYS A 145 17.74 28.55 -1.75
N SER A 146 18.95 28.54 -2.29
CA SER A 146 20.10 29.16 -1.66
C SER A 146 19.77 30.63 -1.41
N LEU A 147 19.84 30.99 -0.14
CA LEU A 147 19.63 32.33 0.37
C LEU A 147 20.73 33.22 -0.23
N ILE A 148 20.37 34.02 -1.24
CA ILE A 148 21.17 35.19 -1.60
C ILE A 148 21.10 36.13 -0.41
N SER A 149 22.18 36.18 0.39
CA SER A 149 22.30 37.14 1.49
C SER A 149 22.26 38.57 0.92
N PRO A 150 21.55 39.53 1.54
CA PRO A 150 21.69 40.92 1.18
C PRO A 150 23.08 41.39 1.62
N ARG A 151 23.97 41.61 0.66
CA ARG A 151 25.30 42.20 0.92
C ARG A 151 25.09 43.62 1.46
N ALA A 152 25.41 43.83 2.73
CA ALA A 152 25.31 45.12 3.41
C ALA A 152 26.09 46.20 2.62
N ARG A 153 25.38 47.22 2.14
CA ARG A 153 25.95 48.35 1.43
C ARG A 153 26.56 49.30 2.46
N VAL A 154 27.83 49.11 2.79
CA VAL A 154 28.62 50.06 3.60
C VAL A 154 28.70 51.38 2.84
N ARG A 155 27.99 52.40 3.33
CA ARG A 155 28.14 53.78 2.88
C ARG A 155 29.46 54.33 3.44
N LYS A 156 30.44 54.61 2.58
CA LYS A 156 31.62 55.41 2.96
C LYS A 156 31.24 56.90 2.96
N PRO A 157 31.76 57.71 3.90
CA PRO A 157 31.48 59.13 3.97
C PRO A 157 32.20 59.92 2.85
N ARG A 158 31.54 60.99 2.39
CA ARG A 158 32.09 62.00 1.47
C ARG A 158 32.99 62.96 2.24
N THR A 159 34.16 63.26 1.69
CA THR A 159 34.87 64.54 1.88
C THR A 159 35.58 64.95 0.58
N PRO A 160 35.86 66.25 0.39
CA PRO A 160 35.89 66.91 -0.91
C PRO A 160 37.31 67.13 -1.44
N GLY A 161 37.47 67.17 -2.77
CA GLY A 161 38.68 67.71 -3.39
C GLY A 161 38.99 67.11 -4.75
N GLY A 162 38.80 67.92 -5.79
CA GLY A 162 39.56 68.00 -7.05
C GLY A 162 40.03 66.70 -7.74
N GLY A 163 39.53 66.46 -8.96
CA GLY A 163 40.15 65.50 -9.85
C GLY A 163 39.29 65.13 -11.05
N LEU A 164 39.47 65.88 -12.13
CA LEU A 164 38.96 65.67 -13.47
C LEU A 164 39.31 64.26 -13.98
N LEU A 165 38.32 63.48 -14.46
CA LEU A 165 38.53 62.61 -15.62
C LEU A 165 37.22 62.40 -16.37
N VAL A 166 37.25 62.86 -17.61
CA VAL A 166 36.18 62.80 -18.61
C VAL A 166 36.42 61.56 -19.45
N CYS A 167 35.40 60.71 -19.60
CA CYS A 167 35.19 59.81 -20.76
C CYS A 167 33.66 59.65 -20.85
N PHE A 168 32.95 60.46 -21.64
CA PHE A 168 32.65 60.19 -23.05
C PHE A 168 32.43 58.70 -23.33
N PHE A 169 31.17 58.26 -23.34
CA PHE A 169 30.61 57.62 -24.53
C PHE A 169 29.12 57.99 -24.63
N CYS A 170 28.85 58.73 -25.71
CA CYS A 170 27.55 59.09 -26.25
C CYS A 170 27.01 57.87 -27.02
N GLY A 171 25.69 57.65 -26.96
CA GLY A 171 25.00 56.63 -27.76
C GLY A 171 23.53 56.46 -27.37
N ALA A 172 22.68 57.39 -27.81
CA ALA A 172 21.23 57.21 -28.00
C ALA A 172 21.00 56.10 -29.08
N ASP A 173 19.87 55.41 -29.23
CA ASP A 173 18.46 55.82 -29.27
C ASP A 173 17.58 54.54 -29.12
N SER A 174 16.49 54.56 -28.33
CA SER A 174 15.06 54.66 -28.73
C SER A 174 14.65 53.70 -29.88
N THR A 175 13.75 52.71 -29.71
CA THR A 175 12.27 52.81 -29.70
C THR A 175 11.73 51.35 -29.82
N LYS A 176 10.88 50.85 -28.93
CA LYS A 176 9.38 50.80 -28.94
C LYS A 176 8.69 49.85 -29.95
N LYS A 177 7.70 49.12 -29.38
CA LYS A 177 6.51 48.44 -29.95
C LYS A 177 6.70 47.06 -30.58
N ASP A 178 5.74 46.15 -30.61
CA ASP A 178 4.53 45.80 -29.83
C ASP A 178 4.12 44.43 -30.44
N ASP A 179 3.56 43.55 -29.60
CA ASP A 179 2.77 42.33 -29.86
C ASP A 179 1.79 42.39 -31.06
N PRO A 180 1.27 41.25 -31.58
CA PRO A 180 0.77 40.07 -30.83
C PRO A 180 1.25 38.68 -31.25
#